data_AF-A0A4Y8C8U1-F1
#
_entry.id   AF-A0A4Y8C8U1-F1
#
_cell.length_a   1.000
_cell.length_b   1.000
_cell.length_c   1.000
_cell.angle_alpha   90.00
_cell.angle_beta   90.00
_cell.angle_gamma   90.00
#
_symmetry.space_group_name_H-M   'P 1'
#
loop_
_entity.id
_entity.type
_entity.pdbx_description
1 polymer ?
#
loop_
_entity_poly.entity_id
_entity_poly.type
_entity_poly.pdbx_seq_one_letter_code
_entity_poly.pdbx_strand_id
1 'polypeptide(L)'
;KAYKMRILKACKDENFTPLMTLFFKNYDEKFLYSAKDEIFGIKLYPAGITTNSNGGVSSFDIEYLKPTLEAMSDLNIPLLVHGETNDFVMDRESNFAKIYEKLAKHFPRLKIVMEHITTKTLCELLKDYENLYA
;
A
#
# COMPACT_ATOMS: atom_id res chain seq x y z
N LYS A 1 -8.89 -5.95 -14.81
CA LYS A 1 -10.28 -6.43 -15.03
C LYS A 1 -10.43 -7.97 -15.10
N ALA A 2 -9.67 -8.69 -15.95
CA ALA A 2 -9.85 -10.14 -16.15
C ALA A 2 -9.86 -10.97 -14.84
N TYR A 3 -9.04 -10.62 -13.85
CA TYR A 3 -9.02 -11.34 -12.56
C TYR A 3 -10.31 -11.19 -11.76
N LYS A 4 -10.87 -9.97 -11.68
CA LYS A 4 -12.18 -9.70 -11.05
C LYS A 4 -13.28 -10.59 -11.64
N MET A 5 -13.32 -10.71 -12.96
CA MET A 5 -14.30 -11.56 -13.66
C MET A 5 -14.13 -13.04 -13.35
N ARG A 6 -12.89 -13.54 -13.18
CA ARG A 6 -12.66 -14.93 -12.76
C ARG A 6 -13.17 -15.18 -11.34
N ILE A 7 -12.97 -14.23 -10.43
CA ILE A 7 -13.48 -14.31 -9.06
C ILE A 7 -15.01 -14.33 -9.07
N LEU A 8 -15.66 -13.37 -9.73
CA LEU A 8 -17.12 -13.31 -9.83
C LEU A 8 -17.71 -14.59 -10.44
N LYS A 9 -17.07 -15.13 -11.49
CA LYS A 9 -17.49 -16.42 -12.09
C LYS A 9 -17.38 -17.58 -11.11
N ALA A 10 -16.37 -17.58 -10.23
CA ALA A 10 -16.18 -18.61 -9.22
C ALA A 10 -17.21 -18.50 -8.07
N CYS A 11 -17.64 -17.28 -7.73
CA CYS A 11 -18.61 -17.00 -6.67
C CYS A 11 -20.06 -17.41 -7.02
N LYS A 12 -20.36 -17.69 -8.29
CA LYS A 12 -21.71 -18.07 -8.77
C LYS A 12 -22.78 -17.07 -8.28
N ASP A 13 -23.70 -17.51 -7.43
CA ASP A 13 -24.86 -16.75 -6.95
C ASP A 13 -24.66 -16.16 -5.54
N GLU A 14 -23.43 -16.23 -4.99
CA GLU A 14 -23.14 -15.60 -3.71
C GLU A 14 -23.14 -14.07 -3.81
N ASN A 15 -23.71 -13.40 -2.80
CA ASN A 15 -23.65 -11.94 -2.68
C ASN A 15 -22.23 -11.50 -2.26
N PHE A 16 -21.31 -11.47 -3.21
CA PHE A 16 -19.91 -11.18 -2.99
C PHE A 16 -19.41 -10.08 -3.93
N THR A 17 -18.80 -9.04 -3.35
CA THR A 17 -18.19 -7.93 -4.11
C THR A 17 -16.66 -7.93 -3.92
N PRO A 18 -15.87 -8.37 -4.91
CA PRO A 18 -14.42 -8.30 -4.82
C PRO A 18 -13.92 -6.86 -4.97
N LEU A 19 -13.17 -6.41 -3.98
CA LEU A 19 -12.38 -5.18 -4.03
C LEU A 19 -10.98 -5.51 -4.55
N MET A 20 -10.65 -5.00 -5.73
CA MET A 20 -9.40 -5.32 -6.40
C MET A 20 -8.29 -4.35 -5.98
N THR A 21 -7.05 -4.80 -5.97
CA THR A 21 -5.88 -3.93 -5.76
C THR A 21 -4.90 -4.06 -6.92
N LEU A 22 -4.03 -3.06 -7.08
CA LEU A 22 -2.83 -3.20 -7.89
C LEU A 22 -1.62 -3.48 -7.00
N PHE A 23 -0.65 -4.20 -7.55
CA PHE A 23 0.68 -4.26 -6.99
C PHE A 23 1.41 -2.94 -7.30
N PHE A 24 2.05 -2.31 -6.33
CA PHE A 24 2.71 -1.02 -6.52
C PHE A 24 3.81 -1.09 -7.59
N LYS A 25 3.76 -0.13 -8.51
CA LYS A 25 4.81 0.23 -9.46
C LYS A 25 4.79 1.75 -9.63
N ASN A 26 5.78 2.29 -10.35
CA ASN A 26 5.79 3.70 -10.72
C ASN A 26 4.78 4.00 -11.82
N TYR A 27 3.51 4.04 -11.43
CA TYR A 27 2.40 4.42 -12.29
C TYR A 27 2.34 5.94 -12.43
N ASP A 28 2.04 6.41 -13.64
CA ASP A 28 1.72 7.81 -13.87
C ASP A 28 0.25 8.12 -13.50
N GLU A 29 -0.05 9.41 -13.37
CA GLU A 29 -1.40 9.88 -13.04
C GLU A 29 -2.44 9.43 -14.07
N LYS A 30 -2.10 9.44 -15.36
CA LYS A 30 -3.01 9.05 -16.45
C LYS A 30 -3.46 7.59 -16.31
N PHE A 31 -2.53 6.69 -16.01
CA PHE A 31 -2.83 5.30 -15.76
C PHE A 31 -3.71 5.15 -14.52
N LEU A 32 -3.35 5.79 -13.41
CA LEU A 32 -4.14 5.73 -12.17
C LEU A 32 -5.55 6.27 -12.36
N TYR A 33 -5.71 7.38 -13.08
CA TYR A 33 -7.01 7.94 -13.43
C TYR A 33 -7.88 6.94 -14.19
N SER A 34 -7.29 6.23 -15.16
CA SER A 34 -7.99 5.20 -15.94
C SER A 34 -8.34 3.93 -15.14
N ALA A 35 -7.63 3.68 -14.04
CA ALA A 35 -7.78 2.48 -13.22
C ALA A 35 -8.60 2.70 -11.95
N LYS A 36 -8.75 3.94 -11.47
CA LYS A 36 -9.27 4.27 -10.14
C LYS A 36 -10.66 3.68 -9.85
N ASP A 37 -11.53 3.57 -10.85
CA ASP A 37 -12.90 3.04 -10.65
C ASP A 37 -12.93 1.50 -10.65
N GLU A 38 -11.81 0.84 -10.98
CA GLU A 38 -11.67 -0.61 -11.03
C GLU A 38 -10.90 -1.18 -9.83
N ILE A 39 -10.31 -0.32 -9.01
CA ILE A 39 -9.42 -0.69 -7.90
C ILE A 39 -9.85 0.01 -6.61
N PHE A 40 -9.66 -0.67 -5.50
CA PHE A 40 -9.88 -0.11 -4.17
C PHE A 40 -8.64 0.60 -3.63
N GLY A 41 -7.44 0.12 -3.98
CA GLY A 41 -6.18 0.65 -3.51
C GLY A 41 -4.98 0.01 -4.18
N ILE A 42 -3.78 0.42 -3.79
CA ILE A 42 -2.52 -0.10 -4.32
C ILE A 42 -1.71 -0.69 -3.18
N LYS A 43 -1.32 -1.96 -3.31
CA LYS A 43 -0.53 -2.70 -2.32
C LYS A 43 0.95 -2.59 -2.63
N LEU A 44 1.70 -2.02 -1.70
CA LEU A 44 3.15 -1.90 -1.71
C LEU A 44 3.79 -3.02 -0.90
N TYR A 45 4.77 -3.68 -1.50
CA TYR A 45 5.64 -4.65 -0.84
C TYR A 45 7.09 -4.18 -0.93
N PRO A 46 7.83 -4.15 0.19
CA PRO A 46 9.29 -4.07 0.18
C PRO A 46 9.87 -5.26 -0.59
N ALA A 47 10.89 -5.02 -1.42
CA ALA A 47 11.44 -6.06 -2.30
C ALA A 47 12.08 -7.20 -1.52
N GLY A 48 11.68 -8.45 -1.81
CA GLY A 48 12.31 -9.67 -1.28
C GLY A 48 11.93 -10.05 0.15
N ILE A 49 11.01 -9.32 0.79
CA ILE A 49 10.64 -9.56 2.19
C ILE A 49 9.60 -10.67 2.34
N THR A 50 8.66 -10.79 1.40
CA THR A 50 7.57 -11.78 1.43
C THR A 50 7.40 -12.52 0.11
N THR A 51 6.50 -13.51 0.06
CA THR A 51 6.24 -14.32 -1.13
C THR A 51 5.82 -13.45 -2.31
N ASN A 52 6.42 -13.68 -3.49
CA ASN A 52 6.19 -12.92 -4.72
C ASN A 52 6.50 -11.40 -4.65
N SER A 53 7.37 -10.97 -3.71
CA SER A 53 7.75 -9.56 -3.54
C SER A 53 8.99 -9.11 -4.33
N ASN A 54 9.61 -9.95 -5.17
CA ASN A 54 10.83 -9.59 -5.92
C ASN A 54 10.65 -8.36 -6.83
N GLY A 55 9.42 -8.07 -7.28
CA GLY A 55 9.08 -6.87 -8.05
C GLY A 55 8.70 -5.65 -7.19
N GLY A 56 8.88 -5.75 -5.86
CA GLY A 56 8.53 -4.72 -4.88
C GLY A 56 9.48 -3.52 -4.88
N VAL A 57 9.25 -2.62 -3.92
CA VAL A 57 10.04 -1.39 -3.75
C VAL A 57 11.33 -1.73 -3.01
N SER A 58 12.47 -1.52 -3.66
CA SER A 58 13.80 -1.76 -3.09
C SER A 58 14.35 -0.57 -2.30
N SER A 59 13.82 0.64 -2.53
CA SER A 59 14.21 1.87 -1.85
C SER A 59 13.00 2.76 -1.59
N PHE A 60 12.86 3.25 -0.36
CA PHE A 60 11.86 4.25 0.03
C PHE A 60 12.39 5.68 -0.14
N ASP A 61 13.00 5.91 -1.30
CA ASP A 61 13.36 7.25 -1.76
C ASP A 61 12.08 8.01 -2.13
N ILE A 62 11.89 9.18 -1.54
CA ILE A 62 10.68 9.96 -1.73
C ILE A 62 10.61 10.47 -3.16
N GLU A 63 11.73 10.91 -3.76
CA GLU A 63 11.72 11.44 -5.11
C GLU A 63 11.31 10.37 -6.14
N TYR A 64 11.69 9.12 -5.90
CA TYR A 64 11.29 7.99 -6.73
C TYR A 64 9.80 7.66 -6.61
N LEU A 65 9.25 7.69 -5.39
CA LEU A 65 7.85 7.32 -5.12
C LEU A 65 6.87 8.46 -5.38
N LYS A 66 7.33 9.71 -5.29
CA LYS A 66 6.52 10.93 -5.29
C LYS A 66 5.55 11.02 -6.47
N PRO A 67 5.94 10.78 -7.74
CA PRO A 67 4.99 10.92 -8.86
C PRO A 67 3.75 10.04 -8.71
N THR A 68 3.93 8.79 -8.25
CA THR A 68 2.82 7.84 -8.07
C THR A 68 2.03 8.15 -6.79
N LEU A 69 2.71 8.47 -5.69
CA LEU A 69 2.05 8.72 -4.41
C LEU A 69 1.26 10.04 -4.39
N GLU A 70 1.74 11.08 -5.08
CA GLU A 70 0.99 12.32 -5.29
C GLU A 70 -0.26 12.07 -6.13
N ALA A 71 -0.14 11.35 -7.24
CA ALA A 71 -1.28 10.99 -8.07
C ALA A 71 -2.31 10.12 -7.31
N MET A 72 -1.84 9.16 -6.49
CA MET A 72 -2.72 8.40 -5.59
C MET A 72 -3.45 9.31 -4.60
N SER A 73 -2.74 10.27 -4.01
CA SER A 73 -3.31 11.25 -3.08
C SER A 73 -4.40 12.09 -3.75
N ASP A 74 -4.13 12.66 -4.92
CA ASP A 74 -5.07 13.54 -5.62
C ASP A 74 -6.29 12.78 -6.15
N LEU A 75 -6.12 11.49 -6.49
CA LEU A 75 -7.20 10.60 -6.92
C LEU A 75 -7.90 9.86 -5.77
N ASN A 76 -7.52 10.12 -4.52
CA ASN A 76 -8.04 9.44 -3.32
C ASN A 76 -7.89 7.91 -3.34
N ILE A 77 -6.81 7.39 -3.93
CA ILE A 77 -6.50 5.96 -3.98
C ILE A 77 -5.62 5.62 -2.75
N PRO A 78 -6.07 4.78 -1.81
CA PRO A 78 -5.29 4.43 -0.62
C PRO A 78 -4.06 3.57 -0.97
N LEU A 79 -2.99 3.81 -0.23
CA LEU A 79 -1.78 3.00 -0.22
C LEU A 79 -1.88 1.95 0.88
N LEU A 80 -1.81 0.67 0.52
CA LEU A 80 -1.78 -0.45 1.46
C LEU A 80 -0.34 -0.93 1.57
N VAL A 81 0.23 -1.04 2.76
CA VAL A 81 1.67 -1.28 2.92
C VAL A 81 1.94 -2.52 3.74
N HIS A 82 2.74 -3.43 3.20
CA HIS A 82 3.40 -4.46 3.99
C HIS A 82 4.68 -3.87 4.62
N GLY A 83 4.59 -3.38 5.85
CA GLY A 83 5.64 -2.57 6.47
C GLY A 83 6.72 -3.36 7.20
N GLU A 84 7.58 -4.05 6.47
CA GLU A 84 8.71 -4.79 7.04
C GLU A 84 10.04 -4.44 6.33
N THR A 85 11.11 -4.21 7.09
CA THR A 85 12.47 -4.07 6.53
C THR A 85 13.11 -5.43 6.27
N ASN A 86 14.35 -5.45 5.77
CA ASN A 86 15.15 -6.68 5.61
C ASN A 86 16.03 -7.01 6.84
N ASP A 87 15.68 -6.50 8.02
CA ASP A 87 16.43 -6.73 9.25
C ASP A 87 16.07 -8.08 9.90
N PHE A 88 16.53 -8.30 11.13
CA PHE A 88 16.11 -9.43 11.95
C PHE A 88 14.59 -9.46 12.09
N VAL A 89 13.99 -10.64 11.90
CA VAL A 89 12.54 -10.80 11.67
C VAL A 89 11.66 -10.14 12.75
N MET A 90 12.07 -10.13 14.01
CA MET A 90 11.29 -9.52 15.09
C MET A 90 11.36 -7.99 15.11
N ASP A 91 12.37 -7.40 14.46
CA ASP A 91 12.60 -5.95 14.46
C ASP A 91 12.06 -5.27 13.19
N ARG A 92 11.79 -6.04 12.14
CA ARG A 92 11.44 -5.55 10.79
C ARG A 92 10.32 -4.52 10.80
N GLU A 93 9.25 -4.82 11.50
CA GLU A 93 8.07 -3.95 11.56
C GLU A 93 8.35 -2.68 12.37
N SER A 94 8.98 -2.81 13.54
CA SER A 94 9.33 -1.64 14.38
C SER A 94 10.32 -0.71 13.67
N ASN A 95 11.28 -1.26 12.92
CA ASN A 95 12.23 -0.48 12.14
C ASN A 95 11.56 0.24 10.95
N PHE A 96 10.49 -0.34 10.39
CA PHE A 96 9.73 0.27 9.31
C PHE A 96 8.93 1.50 9.76
N ALA A 97 8.70 1.71 11.06
CA ALA A 97 8.02 2.90 11.60
C ALA A 97 8.60 4.22 11.04
N LYS A 98 9.93 4.32 10.90
CA LYS A 98 10.61 5.51 10.34
C LYS A 98 10.21 5.78 8.88
N ILE A 99 9.93 4.73 8.12
CA ILE A 99 9.47 4.85 6.73
C ILE A 99 8.03 5.33 6.72
N TYR A 100 7.16 4.80 7.60
CA TYR A 100 5.79 5.31 7.74
C TYR A 100 5.76 6.77 8.13
N GLU A 101 6.56 7.22 9.09
CA GLU A 101 6.67 8.64 9.45
C GLU A 101 7.10 9.50 8.24
N LYS A 102 8.06 9.01 7.46
CA LYS A 102 8.52 9.70 6.25
C LYS A 102 7.38 9.84 5.25
N LEU A 103 6.67 8.76 4.95
CA LEU A 103 5.53 8.77 4.02
C LEU A 103 4.40 9.67 4.53
N ALA A 104 4.02 9.56 5.80
CA ALA A 104 2.95 10.34 6.40
C ALA A 104 3.22 11.85 6.32
N LYS A 105 4.47 12.28 6.62
CA LYS A 105 4.88 13.69 6.56
C LYS A 105 4.92 14.26 5.14
N HIS A 106 5.39 13.48 4.16
CA HIS A 106 5.54 13.96 2.78
C HIS A 106 4.23 13.92 1.99
N PHE A 107 3.31 13.02 2.35
CA PHE A 107 2.01 12.85 1.67
C PHE A 107 0.84 12.99 2.66
N PRO A 108 0.65 14.16 3.30
CA PRO A 108 -0.30 14.33 4.39
C PRO A 108 -1.77 14.10 3.99
N ARG A 109 -2.10 14.15 2.69
CA ARG A 109 -3.45 13.84 2.17
C ARG A 109 -3.62 12.38 1.72
N LEU A 110 -2.53 11.63 1.56
CA LEU A 110 -2.59 10.24 1.14
C LEU A 110 -3.00 9.37 2.33
N LYS A 111 -4.06 8.58 2.16
CA LYS A 111 -4.44 7.54 3.13
C LYS A 111 -3.47 6.36 3.01
N ILE A 112 -2.77 6.06 4.10
CA ILE A 112 -1.79 4.97 4.17
C ILE A 112 -2.28 3.96 5.20
N VAL A 113 -2.53 2.73 4.76
CA VAL A 113 -2.91 1.60 5.62
C VAL A 113 -1.66 0.77 5.92
N MET A 114 -1.28 0.75 7.18
CA MET A 114 -0.27 -0.14 7.74
C MET A 114 -0.92 -1.51 7.89
N GLU A 115 -0.77 -2.38 6.90
CA GLU A 115 -1.43 -3.67 6.91
C GLU A 115 -0.90 -4.54 8.04
N HIS A 116 -1.79 -5.33 8.66
CA HIS A 116 -1.45 -6.43 9.57
C HIS A 116 -0.34 -6.09 10.59
N ILE A 117 -0.46 -4.94 11.26
CA ILE A 117 0.51 -4.53 12.29
C ILE A 117 0.53 -5.54 13.45
N THR A 118 1.72 -5.78 14.00
CA THR A 118 1.97 -6.79 15.04
C THR A 118 2.75 -6.24 16.23
N THR A 119 3.20 -4.99 16.16
CA THR A 119 4.03 -4.35 17.19
C THR A 119 3.31 -3.20 17.90
N LYS A 120 3.63 -3.03 19.18
CA LYS A 120 3.19 -1.87 19.96
C LYS A 120 3.65 -0.54 19.32
N THR A 121 4.85 -0.53 18.72
CA THR A 121 5.43 0.62 18.02
C THR A 121 4.47 1.18 16.97
N LEU A 122 3.90 0.34 16.10
CA LEU A 122 2.97 0.81 15.07
C LEU A 122 1.59 1.17 15.62
N CYS A 123 1.14 0.51 16.69
CA CYS A 123 -0.08 0.90 17.41
C CYS A 123 0.02 2.30 18.03
N GLU A 124 1.21 2.68 18.52
CA GLU A 124 1.46 4.04 19.01
C GLU A 124 1.53 5.04 17.86
N LEU A 125 2.22 4.68 16.77
CA LEU A 125 2.36 5.52 15.57
C LEU A 125 1.03 5.93 14.93
N LEU A 126 0.01 5.07 14.98
CA LEU A 126 -1.36 5.39 14.52
C LEU A 126 -1.94 6.66 15.15
N LYS A 127 -1.51 7.01 16.36
CA LYS A 127 -2.03 8.16 17.11
C LYS A 127 -1.33 9.46 16.72
N ASP A 128 -0.18 9.37 16.06
CA ASP A 128 0.69 10.51 15.78
C ASP A 128 0.38 11.16 14.42
N TYR A 129 -0.31 10.45 13.51
CA TYR A 129 -0.59 10.90 12.14
C TYR A 129 -2.01 10.56 11.69
N GLU A 130 -2.80 11.58 11.31
CA GLU A 130 -4.21 11.43 10.88
C GLU A 130 -4.39 10.65 9.58
N ASN A 131 -3.33 10.53 8.77
CA ASN A 131 -3.36 9.84 7.49
C ASN A 131 -2.82 8.40 7.54
N LEU A 132 -2.44 7.91 8.74
CA LEU A 132 -2.11 6.51 8.99
C LEU A 132 -3.33 5.75 9.52
N TYR A 133 -3.54 4.56 8.98
CA TYR A 133 -4.61 3.62 9.33
C TYR A 133 -4.00 2.22 9.53
N ALA A 134 -4.70 1.32 10.23
CA ALA A 134 -4.34 -0.10 10.35
C ALA A 134 -5.60 -0.95 10.52
#